data_AF-A0A553ALT1-F1
#
_entry.id   AF-A0A553ALT1-F1
#
_cell.length_a   1.000
_cell.length_b   1.000
_cell.length_c   1.000
_cell.angle_alpha   90.00
_cell.angle_beta   90.00
_cell.angle_gamma   90.00
#
_symmetry.space_group_name_H-M   'P 1'
#
loop_
_entity.id
_entity.type
_entity.pdbx_description
1 polymer ?
#
loop_
_entity_poly.entity_id
_entity_poly.type
_entity_poly.pdbx_seq_one_letter_code
_entity_poly.pdbx_strand_id
1 'polypeptide(L)'
;MTPKGVAVALRDNQLTILPIARQTNTVDAAGAVIPRAPEADTVETVAAREAAKEATAPAAAALEAVDGAGRVVKEQRVTDENTRSSAEDFEASLRAALAQADRPAGTADGQSNTVAGSDDDDDNDLAKALILGLGAVAVGQMLNNNRQVALSTPDRVVVQRPDGSQEVIKDEVALLRQPGSTVTTEDFDDGSSRTIVTREDGSKVVTIRDADLRVLRRTLIAADGKTTRLIDDTAGVQPVDVASLPAPAPVLPATGGTLSEEELRDALQREANIDRRFTLGQIRNIPEVRALVAPVNIDAITFDTGSAAINPDQARQLAGLGRVIQDAINRNPQEIFMIEGHTDTVGAGAMNLALSDRRAESVALALSEYFDVPPENIVVQGYGEQFLKVRAEGDIRANRRASVRRITDLLQTATAN
;
A
#
# COMPACT_ATOMS: atom_id res chain seq x y z
N MET A 1 -25.78 25.30 -3.35
CA MET A 1 -25.63 23.84 -3.39
C MET A 1 -27.01 23.22 -3.32
N THR A 2 -27.28 22.16 -4.07
CA THR A 2 -28.60 21.50 -4.07
C THR A 2 -28.79 20.64 -2.81
N PRO A 3 -30.02 20.20 -2.49
CA PRO A 3 -30.27 19.23 -1.41
C PRO A 3 -29.57 17.88 -1.59
N LYS A 4 -29.06 17.57 -2.78
CA LYS A 4 -28.24 16.38 -3.07
C LYS A 4 -26.73 16.66 -2.99
N GLY A 5 -26.32 17.80 -2.43
CA GLY A 5 -24.91 18.17 -2.28
C GLY A 5 -24.25 18.66 -3.57
N VAL A 6 -25.01 18.86 -4.66
CA VAL A 6 -24.44 19.31 -5.95
C VAL A 6 -24.14 20.80 -5.90
N ALA A 7 -22.88 21.16 -6.11
CA ALA A 7 -22.44 22.53 -6.19
C ALA A 7 -22.91 23.16 -7.52
N VAL A 8 -23.53 24.32 -7.44
CA VAL A 8 -24.13 25.05 -8.57
C VAL A 8 -23.75 26.52 -8.47
N ALA A 9 -23.57 27.19 -9.60
CA ALA A 9 -23.48 28.63 -9.72
C ALA A 9 -24.81 29.20 -10.22
N LEU A 10 -25.19 30.38 -9.74
CA LEU A 10 -26.30 31.16 -10.28
C LEU A 10 -25.71 32.29 -11.14
N ARG A 11 -25.99 32.29 -12.44
CA ARG A 11 -25.63 33.36 -13.38
C ARG A 11 -26.84 33.70 -14.23
N ASP A 12 -27.16 34.98 -14.36
CA ASP A 12 -28.31 35.46 -15.17
C ASP A 12 -29.63 34.73 -14.87
N ASN A 13 -29.88 34.49 -13.57
CA ASN A 13 -31.05 33.76 -13.08
C ASN A 13 -31.16 32.30 -13.57
N GLN A 14 -30.07 31.73 -14.09
CA GLN A 14 -29.93 30.32 -14.46
C GLN A 14 -28.96 29.61 -13.51
N LEU A 15 -29.34 28.41 -13.08
CA LEU A 15 -28.48 27.52 -12.30
C LEU A 15 -27.62 26.69 -13.23
N THR A 16 -26.30 26.75 -13.07
CA THR A 16 -25.34 25.92 -13.79
C THR A 16 -24.63 25.00 -12.81
N ILE A 17 -24.56 23.70 -13.13
CA ILE A 17 -23.78 22.75 -12.33
C ILE A 17 -22.30 23.13 -12.43
N LEU A 18 -21.64 23.25 -11.28
CA LEU A 18 -20.20 23.53 -11.27
C LEU A 18 -19.42 22.31 -11.79
N PRO A 19 -18.22 22.51 -12.39
CA PRO A 19 -17.38 21.42 -12.84
C PRO A 19 -17.10 20.39 -11.73
N ILE A 20 -16.82 19.14 -12.11
CA ILE A 20 -16.60 18.03 -11.16
C ILE A 20 -15.51 18.34 -10.11
N ALA A 21 -14.49 19.11 -10.49
CA ALA A 21 -13.45 19.62 -9.60
C ALA A 21 -13.95 20.46 -8.41
N ARG A 22 -15.17 21.02 -8.52
CA ARG A 22 -15.85 21.83 -7.50
C ARG A 22 -16.93 21.03 -6.76
N GLN A 23 -17.12 19.76 -7.07
CA GLN A 23 -18.08 18.86 -6.41
C GLN A 23 -17.42 18.13 -5.23
N THR A 24 -16.92 18.89 -4.25
CA THR A 24 -16.12 18.37 -3.13
C THR A 24 -16.95 17.85 -1.95
N ASN A 25 -18.26 18.06 -1.97
CA ASN A 25 -19.17 17.68 -0.90
C ASN A 25 -20.22 16.67 -1.41
N THR A 26 -20.84 15.98 -0.47
CA THR A 26 -22.05 15.18 -0.64
C THR A 26 -23.01 15.45 0.51
N VAL A 27 -24.18 14.83 0.48
CA VAL A 27 -25.17 14.90 1.56
C VAL A 27 -25.33 13.52 2.16
N ASP A 28 -25.25 13.43 3.48
CA ASP A 28 -25.44 12.18 4.22
C ASP A 28 -26.93 11.80 4.34
N ALA A 29 -27.20 10.63 4.95
CA ALA A 29 -28.57 10.16 5.16
C ALA A 29 -29.42 11.09 6.05
N ALA A 30 -28.80 11.94 6.87
CA ALA A 30 -29.46 12.91 7.73
C ALA A 30 -29.69 14.27 7.02
N GLY A 31 -29.25 14.43 5.77
CA GLY A 31 -29.37 15.67 5.03
C GLY A 31 -28.24 16.68 5.32
N ALA A 32 -27.23 16.32 6.11
CA ALA A 32 -26.10 17.17 6.39
C ALA A 32 -25.09 17.15 5.25
N VAL A 33 -24.50 18.32 4.96
CA VAL A 33 -23.44 18.46 3.97
C VAL A 33 -22.15 17.96 4.58
N ILE A 34 -21.57 16.92 3.98
CA ILE A 34 -20.30 16.35 4.41
C ILE A 34 -19.26 16.37 3.27
N PRO A 35 -17.96 16.38 3.59
CA PRO A 35 -16.92 16.17 2.59
C PRO A 35 -17.16 14.85 1.84
N ARG A 36 -16.95 14.87 0.52
CA ARG A 36 -17.05 13.66 -0.29
C ARG A 36 -15.77 12.83 -0.14
N ALA A 37 -15.90 11.52 0.04
CA ALA A 37 -14.78 10.60 0.05
C ALA A 37 -14.07 10.59 -1.34
N PRO A 38 -12.73 10.59 -1.40
CA PRO A 38 -11.98 10.47 -2.65
C PRO A 38 -12.32 9.19 -3.45
N GLU A 39 -12.70 8.12 -2.75
CA GLU A 39 -13.11 6.82 -3.31
C GLU A 39 -14.46 6.84 -4.01
N ALA A 40 -15.26 7.89 -3.84
CA ALA A 40 -16.58 7.96 -4.48
C ALA A 40 -16.46 8.13 -6.00
N ASP A 41 -17.36 7.51 -6.74
CA ASP A 41 -17.53 7.65 -8.19
C ASP A 41 -16.29 7.24 -9.02
N THR A 42 -15.44 6.36 -8.48
CA THR A 42 -14.29 5.82 -9.23
C THR A 42 -14.70 4.75 -10.23
N VAL A 43 -13.95 4.63 -11.32
CA VAL A 43 -14.19 3.59 -12.32
C VAL A 43 -13.77 2.24 -11.75
N GLU A 44 -14.68 1.26 -11.81
CA GLU A 44 -14.41 -0.10 -11.39
C GLU A 44 -13.34 -0.76 -12.29
N THR A 45 -12.23 -1.16 -11.68
CA THR A 45 -11.09 -1.82 -12.36
C THR A 45 -11.26 -3.34 -12.42
N VAL A 46 -10.49 -4.00 -13.29
CA VAL A 46 -10.35 -5.47 -13.30
C VAL A 46 -9.89 -5.97 -11.94
N ALA A 47 -8.94 -5.29 -11.30
CA ALA A 47 -8.46 -5.62 -9.95
C ALA A 47 -9.60 -5.64 -8.92
N ALA A 48 -10.43 -4.60 -8.93
CA ALA A 48 -11.58 -4.48 -8.03
C ALA A 48 -12.59 -5.61 -8.29
N ARG A 49 -12.89 -5.92 -9.56
CA ARG A 49 -13.79 -7.03 -9.93
C ARG A 49 -13.26 -8.40 -9.51
N GLU A 50 -11.97 -8.63 -9.68
CA GLU A 50 -11.33 -9.89 -9.26
C GLU A 50 -11.35 -10.04 -7.75
N ALA A 51 -10.98 -8.98 -7.01
CA ALA A 51 -11.02 -8.96 -5.55
C ALA A 51 -12.46 -9.13 -5.00
N ALA A 52 -13.45 -8.53 -5.67
CA ALA A 52 -14.86 -8.67 -5.29
C ALA A 52 -15.40 -10.08 -5.50
N LYS A 53 -14.87 -10.83 -6.47
CA LYS A 53 -15.27 -12.22 -6.74
C LYS A 53 -14.48 -13.25 -5.93
N GLU A 54 -13.44 -12.81 -5.22
CA GLU A 54 -12.65 -13.68 -4.35
C GLU A 54 -13.56 -14.34 -3.31
N ALA A 55 -13.45 -15.66 -3.21
CA ALA A 55 -14.31 -16.48 -2.35
C ALA A 55 -13.54 -17.64 -1.70
N THR A 56 -12.65 -18.24 -2.47
CA THR A 56 -11.87 -19.40 -2.05
C THR A 56 -10.59 -18.96 -1.37
N ALA A 57 -10.25 -19.62 -0.26
CA ALA A 57 -8.93 -19.47 0.35
C ALA A 57 -7.83 -19.80 -0.66
N PRO A 58 -6.80 -18.96 -0.81
CA PRO A 58 -5.64 -19.27 -1.63
C PRO A 58 -4.90 -20.47 -1.04
N ALA A 59 -4.50 -21.40 -1.91
CA ALA A 59 -3.61 -22.49 -1.54
C ALA A 59 -2.15 -22.03 -1.69
N ALA A 60 -1.31 -22.33 -0.70
CA ALA A 60 0.12 -22.08 -0.74
C ALA A 60 0.87 -23.13 0.08
N ALA A 61 1.84 -23.82 -0.51
CA ALA A 61 2.72 -24.77 0.15
C ALA A 61 3.46 -24.11 1.32
N ALA A 62 3.82 -22.83 1.17
CA ALA A 62 4.42 -22.01 2.21
C ALA A 62 3.54 -21.85 3.48
N LEU A 63 2.24 -22.17 3.47
CA LEU A 63 1.38 -22.09 4.66
C LEU A 63 1.51 -23.31 5.59
N GLU A 64 1.67 -24.49 4.99
CA GLU A 64 1.67 -25.80 5.65
C GLU A 64 3.07 -26.36 5.90
N ALA A 65 4.07 -25.83 5.18
CA ALA A 65 5.44 -26.28 5.30
C ALA A 65 6.01 -26.07 6.72
N VAL A 66 6.77 -27.05 7.21
CA VAL A 66 7.61 -26.86 8.41
C VAL A 66 8.73 -25.87 8.10
N ASP A 67 9.24 -25.18 9.13
CA ASP A 67 10.33 -24.22 8.95
C ASP A 67 11.56 -24.87 8.30
N GLY A 68 12.14 -24.21 7.30
CA GLY A 68 13.29 -24.71 6.55
C GLY A 68 12.97 -25.77 5.49
N ALA A 69 11.69 -26.07 5.23
CA ALA A 69 11.30 -26.99 4.16
C ALA A 69 11.33 -26.37 2.76
N GLY A 70 11.22 -25.04 2.65
CA GLY A 70 11.37 -24.34 1.38
C GLY A 70 12.84 -24.22 0.95
N ARG A 71 13.08 -23.95 -0.33
CA ARG A 71 14.43 -23.71 -0.83
C ARG A 71 14.83 -22.29 -0.45
N VAL A 72 15.91 -22.14 0.32
CA VAL A 72 16.43 -20.81 0.70
C VAL A 72 17.01 -20.12 -0.54
N VAL A 73 16.40 -19.01 -0.93
CA VAL A 73 16.81 -18.20 -2.09
C VAL A 73 17.53 -16.92 -1.71
N LYS A 74 17.32 -16.44 -0.49
CA LYS A 74 17.97 -15.24 0.02
C LYS A 74 18.22 -15.38 1.52
N GLU A 75 19.44 -15.08 1.93
CA GLU A 75 19.80 -14.88 3.33
C GLU A 75 20.69 -13.64 3.42
N GLN A 76 20.28 -12.65 4.19
CA GLN A 76 20.95 -11.35 4.23
C GLN A 76 20.86 -10.73 5.62
N ARG A 77 22.01 -10.27 6.14
CA ARG A 77 22.04 -9.36 7.30
C ARG A 77 21.70 -7.95 6.84
N VAL A 78 20.75 -7.33 7.51
CA VAL A 78 20.33 -5.96 7.25
C VAL A 78 21.30 -5.01 7.94
N THR A 79 21.78 -4.02 7.19
CA THR A 79 22.69 -2.99 7.63
C THR A 79 22.19 -1.64 7.11
N ASP A 80 22.74 -0.54 7.64
CA ASP A 80 22.38 0.80 7.18
C ASP A 80 22.67 0.99 5.67
N GLU A 81 23.65 0.27 5.11
CA GLU A 81 24.00 0.38 3.69
C GLU A 81 23.03 -0.35 2.75
N ASN A 82 22.22 -1.29 3.27
CA ASN A 82 21.32 -2.11 2.47
C ASN A 82 19.84 -1.97 2.85
N THR A 83 19.55 -1.00 3.70
CA THR A 83 18.19 -0.54 3.99
C THR A 83 18.05 0.92 3.55
N ARG A 84 16.82 1.31 3.26
CA ARG A 84 16.49 2.68 2.87
C ARG A 84 16.00 3.44 4.10
N SER A 85 16.40 4.69 4.23
CA SER A 85 15.83 5.61 5.22
C SER A 85 14.70 6.49 4.66
N SER A 86 13.85 7.02 5.53
CA SER A 86 12.77 7.96 5.14
C SER A 86 13.27 9.25 4.45
N ALA A 87 14.53 9.63 4.68
CA ALA A 87 15.17 10.81 4.11
C ALA A 87 15.81 10.57 2.72
N GLU A 88 15.92 9.32 2.28
CA GLU A 88 16.54 8.97 0.99
C GLU A 88 15.58 9.16 -0.19
N ASP A 89 16.08 9.85 -1.22
CA ASP A 89 15.32 10.12 -2.44
C ASP A 89 15.40 8.97 -3.44
N PHE A 90 14.26 8.72 -4.10
CA PHE A 90 14.04 7.72 -5.11
C PHE A 90 14.45 8.18 -6.52
N GLU A 91 14.44 9.48 -6.79
CA GLU A 91 14.55 10.03 -8.15
C GLU A 91 15.87 9.65 -8.86
N ALA A 92 16.98 9.57 -8.13
CA ALA A 92 18.27 9.15 -8.70
C ALA A 92 18.24 7.70 -9.18
N SER A 93 17.60 6.81 -8.42
CA SER A 93 17.44 5.39 -8.77
C SER A 93 16.45 5.20 -9.93
N LEU A 94 15.37 6.00 -9.96
CA LEU A 94 14.35 5.95 -11.00
C LEU A 94 14.85 6.51 -12.34
N ARG A 95 15.58 7.63 -12.35
CA ARG A 95 16.23 8.15 -13.57
C ARG A 95 17.26 7.17 -14.11
N ALA A 96 18.02 6.50 -13.23
CA ALA A 96 18.97 5.47 -13.65
C ALA A 96 18.26 4.25 -14.26
N ALA A 97 17.16 3.79 -13.66
CA ALA A 97 16.34 2.68 -14.19
C ALA A 97 15.70 3.02 -15.54
N LEU A 98 15.14 4.22 -15.69
CA LEU A 98 14.56 4.70 -16.94
C LEU A 98 15.61 4.90 -18.03
N ALA A 99 16.81 5.41 -17.70
CA ALA A 99 17.91 5.55 -18.65
C ALA A 99 18.48 4.19 -19.13
N GLN A 100 18.22 3.10 -18.39
CA GLN A 100 18.54 1.74 -18.82
C GLN A 100 17.42 1.13 -19.68
N ALA A 101 16.16 1.49 -19.46
CA ALA A 101 15.01 1.03 -20.26
C ALA A 101 15.03 1.54 -21.71
N ASP A 102 15.69 2.67 -21.98
CA ASP A 102 15.89 3.21 -23.34
C ASP A 102 17.08 2.55 -24.10
N ARG A 103 17.80 1.60 -23.49
CA ARG A 103 18.89 0.87 -24.16
C ARG A 103 18.35 -0.36 -24.89
N PRO A 104 18.80 -0.65 -26.14
CA PRO A 104 18.49 -1.91 -26.79
C PRO A 104 18.95 -3.07 -25.92
N ALA A 105 18.10 -4.09 -25.76
CA ALA A 105 18.46 -5.33 -25.08
C ALA A 105 19.71 -5.93 -25.74
N GLY A 106 20.87 -5.85 -25.07
CA GLY A 106 22.12 -6.39 -25.62
C GLY A 106 23.45 -5.83 -25.12
N THR A 107 23.50 -4.80 -24.26
CA THR A 107 24.78 -4.30 -23.72
C THR A 107 24.75 -4.14 -22.20
N ALA A 108 24.95 -5.26 -21.50
CA ALA A 108 25.29 -5.26 -20.08
C ALA A 108 26.81 -5.04 -19.93
N ASP A 109 27.22 -3.83 -19.55
CA ASP A 109 28.54 -3.59 -18.99
C ASP A 109 28.55 -4.15 -17.56
N GLY A 110 29.51 -5.03 -17.30
CA GLY A 110 29.63 -5.80 -16.07
C GLY A 110 29.86 -4.92 -14.84
N GLN A 111 28.87 -4.89 -13.95
CA GLN A 111 29.10 -4.79 -12.52
C GLN A 111 28.17 -5.76 -11.80
N SER A 112 28.83 -6.71 -11.13
CA SER A 112 28.30 -7.93 -10.53
C SER A 112 27.27 -7.68 -9.44
N ASN A 113 26.07 -8.21 -9.64
CA ASN A 113 25.43 -9.08 -8.66
C ASN A 113 24.99 -10.33 -9.44
N THR A 114 25.66 -11.44 -9.19
CA THR A 114 25.55 -12.67 -9.96
C THR A 114 24.15 -13.28 -9.83
N VAL A 115 23.32 -13.08 -10.85
CA VAL A 115 22.28 -14.05 -11.21
C VAL A 115 23.02 -15.17 -11.94
N ALA A 116 23.16 -16.32 -11.28
CA ALA A 116 23.50 -17.54 -11.99
C ALA A 116 22.33 -17.82 -12.95
N GLY A 117 22.59 -17.74 -14.25
CA GLY A 117 21.65 -18.21 -15.26
C GLY A 117 21.45 -19.71 -15.06
N SER A 118 20.22 -20.09 -14.69
CA SER A 118 19.69 -21.42 -14.93
C SER A 118 18.72 -21.29 -16.10
N ASP A 119 19.06 -21.91 -17.23
CA ASP A 119 18.22 -22.08 -18.42
C ASP A 119 17.04 -23.04 -18.12
N ASP A 120 16.11 -22.65 -17.25
CA ASP A 120 14.85 -23.37 -17.05
C ASP A 120 13.68 -22.46 -17.44
N ASP A 121 12.92 -22.89 -18.46
CA ASP A 121 11.71 -22.29 -19.04
C ASP A 121 10.52 -22.23 -18.04
N ASP A 122 10.65 -21.53 -16.91
CA ASP A 122 9.58 -21.39 -15.91
C ASP A 122 8.93 -19.99 -15.94
N ASP A 123 7.61 -19.94 -16.13
CA ASP A 123 6.73 -18.75 -16.22
C ASP A 123 6.68 -17.84 -14.95
N ASN A 124 7.66 -17.92 -14.03
CA ASN A 124 7.63 -17.25 -12.72
C ASN A 124 8.80 -16.29 -12.44
N ASP A 125 9.45 -15.77 -13.49
CA ASP A 125 10.61 -14.88 -13.41
C ASP A 125 10.37 -13.59 -12.59
N LEU A 126 9.17 -13.01 -12.63
CA LEU A 126 8.84 -11.83 -11.83
C LEU A 126 8.80 -12.14 -10.34
N ALA A 127 8.18 -13.27 -9.96
CA ALA A 127 8.14 -13.68 -8.56
C ALA A 127 9.55 -13.93 -8.07
N LYS A 128 10.36 -14.69 -8.82
CA LYS A 128 11.77 -14.92 -8.51
C LYS A 128 12.55 -13.59 -8.39
N ALA A 129 12.37 -12.64 -9.31
CA ALA A 129 13.05 -11.34 -9.31
C ALA A 129 12.69 -10.46 -8.09
N LEU A 130 11.40 -10.37 -7.74
CA LEU A 130 10.92 -9.56 -6.61
C LEU A 130 11.13 -10.24 -5.25
N ILE A 131 11.10 -11.57 -5.17
CA ILE A 131 11.42 -12.36 -3.96
C ILE A 131 12.90 -12.19 -3.58
N LEU A 132 13.80 -12.14 -4.57
CA LEU A 132 15.23 -11.88 -4.37
C LEU A 132 15.55 -10.40 -4.07
N GLY A 133 14.59 -9.50 -4.34
CA GLY A 133 14.69 -8.05 -4.07
C GLY A 133 15.67 -7.31 -4.97
N LEU A 134 16.00 -7.84 -6.15
CA LEU A 134 17.11 -7.35 -6.99
C LEU A 134 16.95 -7.65 -8.49
N GLY A 135 15.84 -7.27 -9.12
CA GLY A 135 15.71 -7.46 -10.57
C GLY A 135 14.79 -6.43 -11.23
N ALA A 136 15.36 -5.61 -12.11
CA ALA A 136 14.55 -4.84 -13.04
C ALA A 136 13.89 -5.81 -14.03
N VAL A 137 12.57 -5.79 -14.09
CA VAL A 137 11.78 -6.55 -15.06
C VAL A 137 11.64 -5.72 -16.33
N ALA A 138 11.74 -6.36 -17.49
CA ALA A 138 11.72 -5.66 -18.76
C ALA A 138 10.36 -4.95 -18.97
N VAL A 139 10.40 -3.64 -19.25
CA VAL A 139 9.20 -2.89 -19.62
C VAL A 139 8.62 -3.48 -20.91
N GLY A 140 7.30 -3.67 -20.94
CA GLY A 140 6.58 -4.32 -22.03
C GLY A 140 6.43 -5.84 -21.89
N GLN A 141 7.16 -6.49 -20.96
CA GLN A 141 7.01 -7.92 -20.68
C GLN A 141 5.58 -8.24 -20.21
N MET A 142 5.03 -9.34 -20.73
CA MET A 142 3.75 -9.88 -20.26
C MET A 142 3.99 -10.84 -19.10
N LEU A 143 3.12 -10.73 -18.11
CA LEU A 143 3.09 -11.53 -16.90
C LEU A 143 1.79 -12.34 -16.84
N ASN A 144 1.75 -13.30 -15.93
CA ASN A 144 0.56 -14.06 -15.62
C ASN A 144 -0.64 -13.15 -15.32
N ASN A 145 -1.84 -13.61 -15.70
CA ASN A 145 -3.10 -12.87 -15.60
C ASN A 145 -3.18 -11.63 -16.52
N ASN A 146 -2.54 -11.69 -17.70
CA ASN A 146 -2.58 -10.65 -18.75
C ASN A 146 -2.14 -9.26 -18.25
N ARG A 147 -1.12 -9.23 -17.38
CA ARG A 147 -0.52 -8.00 -16.85
C ARG A 147 0.71 -7.64 -17.67
N GLN A 148 0.82 -6.42 -18.16
CA GLN A 148 2.00 -5.93 -18.87
C GLN A 148 2.84 -5.03 -17.96
N VAL A 149 4.17 -5.22 -17.92
CA VAL A 149 5.05 -4.33 -17.16
C VAL A 149 5.08 -2.93 -17.81
N ALA A 150 4.60 -1.94 -17.07
CA ALA A 150 4.56 -0.53 -17.50
C ALA A 150 5.74 0.28 -16.95
N LEU A 151 6.28 -0.09 -15.78
CA LEU A 151 7.47 0.49 -15.18
C LEU A 151 8.14 -0.57 -14.31
N SER A 152 9.46 -0.61 -14.29
CA SER A 152 10.21 -1.40 -13.33
C SER A 152 11.27 -0.56 -12.67
N THR A 153 11.36 -0.67 -11.34
CA THR A 153 12.48 -0.19 -10.53
C THR A 153 13.01 -1.35 -9.69
N PRO A 154 14.14 -1.20 -8.97
CA PRO A 154 14.79 -2.34 -8.30
C PRO A 154 13.90 -3.16 -7.35
N ASP A 155 12.92 -2.53 -6.70
CA ASP A 155 12.12 -3.13 -5.63
C ASP A 155 10.59 -2.99 -5.84
N ARG A 156 10.17 -2.53 -7.02
CA ARG A 156 8.76 -2.46 -7.43
C ARG A 156 8.59 -2.48 -8.94
N VAL A 157 7.45 -3.00 -9.35
CA VAL A 157 7.01 -3.07 -10.74
C VAL A 157 5.61 -2.51 -10.80
N VAL A 158 5.37 -1.58 -11.72
CA VAL A 158 4.01 -1.17 -12.08
C VAL A 158 3.59 -1.97 -13.29
N VAL A 159 2.43 -2.60 -13.19
CA VAL A 159 1.83 -3.40 -14.24
C VAL A 159 0.54 -2.75 -14.72
N GLN A 160 0.28 -2.83 -16.01
CA GLN A 160 -0.97 -2.42 -16.64
C GLN A 160 -1.83 -3.65 -16.95
N ARG A 161 -3.11 -3.57 -16.60
CA ARG A 161 -4.14 -4.57 -16.87
C ARG A 161 -4.82 -4.31 -18.23
N PRO A 162 -5.57 -5.27 -18.79
CA PRO A 162 -6.23 -5.11 -20.09
C PRO A 162 -7.26 -3.96 -20.16
N ASP A 163 -7.82 -3.54 -19.03
CA ASP A 163 -8.72 -2.39 -18.94
C ASP A 163 -7.98 -1.04 -18.82
N GLY A 164 -6.65 -1.05 -18.92
CA GLY A 164 -5.78 0.11 -18.80
C GLY A 164 -5.45 0.51 -17.36
N SER A 165 -6.11 -0.11 -16.36
CA SER A 165 -5.81 0.13 -14.94
C SER A 165 -4.39 -0.33 -14.59
N GLN A 166 -3.81 0.27 -13.55
CA GLN A 166 -2.44 0.01 -13.13
C GLN A 166 -2.38 -0.43 -11.68
N GLU A 167 -1.45 -1.35 -11.40
CA GLU A 167 -1.20 -1.92 -10.08
C GLU A 167 0.31 -1.87 -9.78
N VAL A 168 0.66 -1.71 -8.51
CA VAL A 168 2.04 -1.82 -8.04
C VAL A 168 2.25 -3.18 -7.40
N ILE A 169 3.29 -3.88 -7.84
CA ILE A 169 3.82 -5.11 -7.24
C ILE A 169 5.16 -4.73 -6.61
N LYS A 170 5.40 -5.07 -5.34
CA LYS A 170 6.57 -4.59 -4.60
C LYS A 170 7.05 -5.59 -3.54
N ASP A 171 8.21 -5.30 -2.97
CA ASP A 171 8.74 -6.01 -1.81
C ASP A 171 7.95 -5.63 -0.52
N GLU A 172 6.95 -6.44 -0.18
CA GLU A 172 6.06 -6.27 0.99
C GLU A 172 6.78 -6.39 2.35
N VAL A 173 8.04 -6.84 2.38
CA VAL A 173 8.83 -6.92 3.61
C VAL A 173 9.90 -5.83 3.71
N ALA A 174 9.97 -4.90 2.76
CA ALA A 174 10.99 -3.84 2.75
C ALA A 174 11.04 -3.06 4.07
N LEU A 175 9.88 -2.66 4.60
CA LEU A 175 9.76 -1.95 5.90
C LEU A 175 10.22 -2.78 7.10
N LEU A 176 10.20 -4.11 6.99
CA LEU A 176 10.59 -5.00 8.08
C LEU A 176 12.11 -5.12 8.18
N ARG A 177 12.85 -4.75 7.11
CA ARG A 177 14.32 -4.84 7.05
C ARG A 177 14.93 -3.68 7.83
N GLN A 178 14.93 -3.81 9.15
CA GLN A 178 15.60 -2.89 10.05
C GLN A 178 17.06 -3.32 10.28
N PRO A 179 18.02 -2.37 10.37
CA PRO A 179 19.42 -2.66 10.68
C PRO A 179 19.57 -3.59 11.88
N GLY A 180 20.48 -4.56 11.77
CA GLY A 180 20.71 -5.58 12.79
C GLY A 180 19.90 -6.85 12.62
N SER A 181 18.80 -6.81 11.85
CA SER A 181 17.98 -7.99 11.55
C SER A 181 18.64 -8.91 10.52
N THR A 182 18.25 -10.19 10.50
CA THR A 182 18.58 -11.12 9.42
C THR A 182 17.30 -11.50 8.68
N VAL A 183 17.34 -11.48 7.35
CA VAL A 183 16.23 -11.83 6.48
C VAL A 183 16.55 -13.14 5.78
N THR A 184 15.67 -14.12 5.93
CA THR A 184 15.69 -15.37 5.18
C THR A 184 14.44 -15.46 4.33
N THR A 185 14.59 -15.72 3.04
CA THR A 185 13.46 -15.98 2.13
C THR A 185 13.58 -17.37 1.55
N GLU A 186 12.49 -18.12 1.68
CA GLU A 186 12.28 -19.45 1.11
C GLU A 186 11.24 -19.35 -0.02
N ASP A 187 11.50 -20.04 -1.12
CA ASP A 187 10.52 -20.28 -2.18
C ASP A 187 10.07 -21.75 -2.21
N PHE A 188 8.90 -21.96 -2.81
CA PHE A 188 8.23 -23.24 -2.91
C PHE A 188 7.83 -23.52 -4.37
N ASP A 189 7.66 -24.79 -4.71
CA ASP A 189 7.42 -25.24 -6.09
C ASP A 189 6.11 -24.68 -6.70
N ASP A 190 5.14 -24.32 -5.86
CA ASP A 190 3.89 -23.69 -6.29
C ASP A 190 3.98 -22.17 -6.49
N GLY A 191 5.19 -21.60 -6.38
CA GLY A 191 5.45 -20.17 -6.48
C GLY A 191 5.18 -19.37 -5.20
N SER A 192 4.64 -20.00 -4.15
CA SER A 192 4.50 -19.34 -2.85
C SER A 192 5.87 -19.09 -2.21
N SER A 193 5.92 -18.12 -1.30
CA SER A 193 7.17 -17.78 -0.59
C SER A 193 6.93 -17.52 0.89
N ARG A 194 7.97 -17.76 1.69
CA ARG A 194 8.02 -17.43 3.12
C ARG A 194 9.24 -16.56 3.36
N THR A 195 9.03 -15.37 3.91
CA THR A 195 10.11 -14.49 4.37
C THR A 195 10.07 -14.35 5.88
N ILE A 196 11.20 -14.64 6.52
CA ILE A 196 11.40 -14.57 7.96
C ILE A 196 12.40 -13.45 8.24
N VAL A 197 11.95 -12.41 8.93
CA VAL A 197 12.81 -11.35 9.44
C VAL A 197 13.05 -11.61 10.92
N THR A 198 14.28 -11.96 11.29
CA THR A 198 14.68 -12.22 12.68
C THR A 198 15.43 -11.02 13.23
N ARG A 199 14.95 -10.44 14.32
CA ARG A 199 15.56 -9.30 15.02
C ARG A 199 16.64 -9.76 16.01
N GLU A 200 17.44 -8.82 16.50
CA GLU A 200 18.53 -9.12 17.46
C GLU A 200 18.01 -9.65 18.81
N ASP A 201 16.80 -9.28 19.21
CA ASP A 201 16.15 -9.79 20.42
C ASP A 201 15.57 -11.21 20.25
N GLY A 202 15.68 -11.80 19.06
CA GLY A 202 15.17 -13.12 18.71
C GLY A 202 13.71 -13.14 18.25
N SER A 203 13.00 -12.01 18.31
CA SER A 203 11.66 -11.90 17.73
C SER A 203 11.71 -12.04 16.20
N LYS A 204 10.61 -12.53 15.62
CA LYS A 204 10.52 -12.83 14.19
C LYS A 204 9.24 -12.29 13.59
N VAL A 205 9.32 -11.73 12.39
CA VAL A 205 8.14 -11.47 11.55
C VAL A 205 8.17 -12.44 10.37
N VAL A 206 7.16 -13.29 10.29
CA VAL A 206 7.00 -14.28 9.20
C VAL A 206 5.91 -13.79 8.27
N THR A 207 6.27 -13.52 7.01
CA THR A 207 5.34 -13.13 5.95
C THR A 207 5.29 -14.23 4.89
N ILE A 208 4.10 -14.72 4.58
CA ILE A 208 3.86 -15.72 3.54
C ILE A 208 3.09 -15.07 2.40
N ARG A 209 3.52 -15.32 1.17
CA ARG A 209 2.88 -14.82 -0.05
C ARG A 209 2.53 -15.95 -1.00
N ASP A 210 1.49 -15.74 -1.79
CA ASP A 210 1.15 -16.61 -2.92
C ASP A 210 2.06 -16.37 -4.14
N ALA A 211 1.81 -17.13 -5.21
CA ALA A 211 2.53 -17.00 -6.49
C ALA A 211 2.29 -15.65 -7.20
N ASP A 212 1.20 -14.95 -6.88
CA ASP A 212 0.91 -13.59 -7.36
C ASP A 212 1.55 -12.51 -6.47
N LEU A 213 2.37 -12.91 -5.49
CA LEU A 213 3.04 -12.05 -4.51
C LEU A 213 2.09 -11.32 -3.55
N ARG A 214 0.84 -11.80 -3.41
CA ARG A 214 -0.12 -11.27 -2.44
C ARG A 214 0.23 -11.80 -1.06
N VAL A 215 0.15 -10.93 -0.05
CA VAL A 215 0.37 -11.35 1.35
C VAL A 215 -0.80 -12.20 1.81
N LEU A 216 -0.54 -13.48 2.07
CA LEU A 216 -1.54 -14.40 2.63
C LEU A 216 -1.54 -14.37 4.15
N ARG A 217 -0.36 -14.32 4.77
CA ARG A 217 -0.26 -14.36 6.23
C ARG A 217 0.93 -13.53 6.70
N ARG A 218 0.72 -12.72 7.73
CA ARG A 218 1.80 -12.07 8.47
C ARG A 218 1.63 -12.38 9.96
N THR A 219 2.68 -12.93 10.55
CA THR A 219 2.70 -13.30 11.97
C THR A 219 3.93 -12.70 12.63
N LEU A 220 3.73 -11.98 13.73
CA LEU A 220 4.78 -11.62 14.66
C LEU A 220 4.94 -12.74 15.69
N ILE A 221 6.16 -13.20 15.89
CA ILE A 221 6.56 -14.13 16.95
C ILE A 221 7.47 -13.32 17.88
N ALA A 222 6.98 -12.95 19.05
CA ALA A 222 7.76 -12.20 20.02
C ALA A 222 8.93 -13.03 20.58
N ALA A 223 9.89 -12.38 21.23
CA ALA A 223 11.07 -13.03 21.80
C ALA A 223 10.72 -14.09 22.88
N ASP A 224 9.58 -13.95 23.54
CA ASP A 224 9.03 -14.92 24.49
C ASP A 224 8.27 -16.09 23.82
N GLY A 225 8.19 -16.10 22.48
CA GLY A 225 7.48 -17.08 21.67
C GLY A 225 6.00 -16.77 21.46
N LYS A 226 5.43 -15.71 22.04
CA LYS A 226 4.04 -15.34 21.82
C LYS A 226 3.81 -14.97 20.36
N THR A 227 2.82 -15.60 19.74
CA THR A 227 2.46 -15.34 18.34
C THR A 227 1.30 -14.37 18.25
N THR A 228 1.41 -13.40 17.35
CA THR A 228 0.38 -12.41 17.03
C THR A 228 0.14 -12.46 15.53
N ARG A 229 -1.07 -12.87 15.13
CA ARG A 229 -1.45 -12.88 13.72
C ARG A 229 -1.94 -11.48 13.34
N LEU A 230 -1.25 -10.88 12.37
CA LEU A 230 -1.43 -9.51 11.91
C LEU A 230 -2.28 -9.45 10.64
N ILE A 231 -2.01 -10.35 9.69
CA ILE A 231 -2.74 -10.50 8.43
C ILE A 231 -3.04 -11.98 8.24
N ASP A 232 -4.25 -12.32 7.82
CA ASP A 232 -4.65 -13.70 7.56
C ASP A 232 -5.71 -13.85 6.47
N ASP A 233 -5.24 -13.90 5.22
CA ASP A 233 -6.04 -14.15 4.03
C ASP A 233 -6.14 -15.64 3.67
N THR A 234 -5.96 -16.53 4.65
CA THR A 234 -5.96 -17.99 4.42
C THR A 234 -7.32 -18.66 4.61
N ALA A 235 -8.34 -17.89 5.05
CA ALA A 235 -9.71 -18.35 5.15
C ALA A 235 -10.52 -17.93 3.91
N GLY A 236 -11.55 -18.72 3.57
CA GLY A 236 -12.51 -18.32 2.54
C GLY A 236 -13.26 -17.07 2.97
N VAL A 237 -13.34 -16.09 2.07
CA VAL A 237 -14.02 -14.81 2.30
C VAL A 237 -15.33 -14.77 1.52
N GLN A 238 -16.30 -13.97 1.93
CA GLN A 238 -17.49 -13.74 1.11
C GLN A 238 -17.12 -12.84 -0.09
N PRO A 239 -17.68 -13.07 -1.29
CA PRO A 239 -17.64 -12.10 -2.36
C PRO A 239 -18.20 -10.74 -1.91
N VAL A 240 -17.74 -9.66 -2.53
CA VAL A 240 -18.17 -8.29 -2.22
C VAL A 240 -19.17 -7.83 -3.28
N ASP A 241 -20.42 -7.61 -2.86
CA ASP A 241 -21.37 -6.82 -3.65
C ASP A 241 -21.29 -5.36 -3.20
N VAL A 242 -20.64 -4.53 -4.01
CA VAL A 242 -20.42 -3.10 -3.72
C VAL A 242 -21.74 -2.36 -3.49
N ALA A 243 -22.82 -2.74 -4.18
CA ALA A 243 -24.12 -2.09 -4.02
C ALA A 243 -24.78 -2.37 -2.67
N SER A 244 -24.33 -3.43 -1.97
CA SER A 244 -24.82 -3.83 -0.66
C SER A 244 -23.99 -3.27 0.51
N LEU A 245 -22.81 -2.68 0.22
CA LEU A 245 -21.95 -2.12 1.25
C LEU A 245 -22.63 -0.94 1.96
N PRO A 246 -22.38 -0.75 3.27
CA PRO A 246 -22.88 0.41 3.99
C PRO A 246 -22.28 1.70 3.41
N ALA A 247 -22.89 2.83 3.76
CA ALA A 247 -22.35 4.13 3.38
C ALA A 247 -20.91 4.31 3.93
N PRO A 248 -20.03 5.02 3.20
CA PRO A 248 -18.67 5.30 3.65
C PRO A 248 -18.60 5.90 5.06
N ALA A 249 -17.50 5.65 5.76
CA ALA A 249 -17.22 6.26 7.05
C ALA A 249 -17.22 7.80 6.93
N PRO A 250 -17.80 8.53 7.90
CA PRO A 250 -17.75 9.97 7.93
C PRO A 250 -16.30 10.49 7.97
N VAL A 251 -15.92 11.29 6.98
CA VAL A 251 -14.60 11.91 6.89
C VAL A 251 -14.59 13.23 7.66
N LEU A 252 -13.53 13.49 8.43
CA LEU A 252 -13.35 14.80 9.06
C LEU A 252 -13.26 15.91 8.02
N PRO A 253 -13.92 17.06 8.23
CA PRO A 253 -13.62 18.25 7.45
C PRO A 253 -12.17 18.65 7.66
N ALA A 254 -11.54 19.21 6.61
CA ALA A 254 -10.19 19.75 6.72
C ALA A 254 -10.20 20.94 7.70
N THR A 255 -9.81 20.70 8.95
CA THR A 255 -9.42 21.74 9.89
C THR A 255 -8.05 22.22 9.42
N GLY A 256 -7.90 23.50 9.05
CA GLY A 256 -6.65 24.05 8.50
C GLY A 256 -5.46 24.10 9.47
N GLY A 257 -5.36 23.16 10.41
CA GLY A 257 -4.32 23.02 11.42
C GLY A 257 -4.14 21.56 11.85
N THR A 258 -3.04 21.28 12.55
CA THR A 258 -2.69 19.94 13.04
C THR A 258 -3.73 19.45 14.04
N LEU A 259 -4.24 18.24 13.83
CA LEU A 259 -5.14 17.56 14.76
C LEU A 259 -4.41 17.28 16.09
N SER A 260 -5.10 17.44 17.21
CA SER A 260 -4.64 16.95 18.50
C SER A 260 -4.61 15.41 18.54
N GLU A 261 -3.91 14.82 19.50
CA GLU A 261 -3.85 13.36 19.64
C GLU A 261 -5.22 12.72 19.94
N GLU A 262 -6.09 13.44 20.67
CA GLU A 262 -7.47 13.02 20.91
C GLU A 262 -8.27 13.01 19.60
N GLU A 263 -8.22 14.10 18.83
CA GLU A 263 -8.89 14.19 17.53
C GLU A 263 -8.35 13.16 16.52
N LEU A 264 -7.04 12.88 16.54
CA LEU A 264 -6.40 11.83 15.73
C LEU A 264 -6.91 10.44 16.11
N ARG A 265 -7.00 10.15 17.41
CA ARG A 265 -7.50 8.86 17.91
C ARG A 265 -8.96 8.66 17.50
N ASP A 266 -9.80 9.69 17.69
CA ASP A 266 -11.19 9.67 17.24
C ASP A 266 -11.28 9.48 15.72
N ALA A 267 -10.41 10.14 14.96
CA ALA A 267 -10.40 10.03 13.49
C ALA A 267 -10.02 8.65 12.98
N LEU A 268 -9.00 8.02 13.58
CA LEU A 268 -8.60 6.65 13.24
C LEU A 268 -9.62 5.61 13.67
N GLN A 269 -10.50 5.92 14.63
CA GLN A 269 -11.58 5.03 15.07
C GLN A 269 -12.88 5.20 14.29
N ARG A 270 -12.99 6.19 13.39
CA ARG A 270 -14.20 6.39 12.58
C ARG A 270 -14.31 5.32 11.50
N GLU A 271 -15.34 4.49 11.63
CA GLU A 271 -15.69 3.44 10.69
C GLU A 271 -17.20 3.45 10.39
N ALA A 272 -17.57 2.82 9.29
CA ALA A 272 -18.96 2.51 8.98
C ALA A 272 -19.45 1.33 9.83
N ASN A 273 -20.77 1.10 9.87
CA ASN A 273 -21.31 -0.09 10.51
C ASN A 273 -21.00 -1.32 9.66
N ILE A 274 -19.89 -1.99 9.99
CA ILE A 274 -19.37 -3.15 9.28
C ILE A 274 -19.82 -4.44 10.00
N ASP A 275 -20.41 -5.38 9.27
CA ASP A 275 -20.88 -6.68 9.79
C ASP A 275 -20.07 -7.88 9.28
N ARG A 276 -19.03 -7.62 8.48
CA ARG A 276 -18.15 -8.63 7.88
C ARG A 276 -16.72 -8.14 7.77
N ARG A 277 -15.79 -9.08 7.60
CA ARG A 277 -14.38 -8.77 7.35
C ARG A 277 -14.02 -9.03 5.88
N PHE A 278 -12.83 -8.58 5.49
CA PHE A 278 -12.33 -8.56 4.12
C PHE A 278 -10.87 -9.02 4.06
N THR A 279 -10.46 -9.56 2.92
CA THR A 279 -9.04 -9.81 2.65
C THR A 279 -8.27 -8.49 2.54
N LEU A 280 -6.95 -8.51 2.74
CA LEU A 280 -6.12 -7.34 2.46
C LEU A 280 -6.23 -6.93 0.98
N GLY A 281 -6.34 -7.91 0.08
CA GLY A 281 -6.58 -7.69 -1.34
C GLY A 281 -7.88 -6.91 -1.61
N GLN A 282 -8.98 -7.29 -0.96
CA GLN A 282 -10.26 -6.57 -1.06
C GLN A 282 -10.16 -5.13 -0.54
N ILE A 283 -9.48 -4.90 0.58
CA ILE A 283 -9.29 -3.56 1.15
C ILE A 283 -8.45 -2.67 0.22
N ARG A 284 -7.37 -3.20 -0.36
CA ARG A 284 -6.51 -2.44 -1.28
C ARG A 284 -7.22 -2.12 -2.59
N ASN A 285 -7.91 -3.11 -3.17
CA ASN A 285 -8.37 -3.04 -4.55
C ASN A 285 -9.82 -2.54 -4.72
N ILE A 286 -10.67 -2.60 -3.68
CA ILE A 286 -12.06 -2.15 -3.74
C ILE A 286 -12.20 -0.81 -3.00
N PRO A 287 -12.32 0.33 -3.71
CA PRO A 287 -12.38 1.65 -3.10
C PRO A 287 -13.50 1.79 -2.07
N GLU A 288 -14.65 1.17 -2.32
CA GLU A 288 -15.82 1.24 -1.43
C GLU A 288 -15.60 0.47 -0.13
N VAL A 289 -14.89 -0.66 -0.15
CA VAL A 289 -14.46 -1.38 1.07
C VAL A 289 -13.50 -0.51 1.87
N ARG A 290 -12.52 0.11 1.19
CA ARG A 290 -11.55 0.99 1.84
C ARG A 290 -12.19 2.23 2.47
N ALA A 291 -13.25 2.74 1.84
CA ALA A 291 -14.02 3.88 2.31
C ALA A 291 -14.87 3.57 3.56
N LEU A 292 -14.95 2.31 4.00
CA LEU A 292 -15.64 1.92 5.24
C LEU A 292 -14.88 2.30 6.51
N VAL A 293 -13.63 2.75 6.41
CA VAL A 293 -12.87 3.37 7.50
C VAL A 293 -12.41 4.75 7.06
N ALA A 294 -12.36 5.74 7.96
CA ALA A 294 -12.03 7.10 7.58
C ALA A 294 -10.52 7.29 7.30
N PRO A 295 -10.13 8.02 6.24
CA PRO A 295 -8.75 8.45 6.07
C PRO A 295 -8.44 9.64 6.97
N VAL A 296 -7.25 9.64 7.57
CA VAL A 296 -6.64 10.80 8.21
C VAL A 296 -5.54 11.32 7.29
N ASN A 297 -5.73 12.51 6.73
CA ASN A 297 -4.71 13.13 5.88
C ASN A 297 -3.51 13.57 6.73
N ILE A 298 -2.31 13.33 6.22
CA ILE A 298 -1.06 13.71 6.88
C ILE A 298 -0.60 15.02 6.26
N ASP A 299 -1.30 16.11 6.60
CA ASP A 299 -1.10 17.43 5.97
C ASP A 299 0.29 18.04 6.29
N ALA A 300 0.95 17.53 7.33
CA ALA A 300 2.30 17.91 7.74
C ALA A 300 3.40 17.53 6.73
N ILE A 301 3.18 16.49 5.93
CA ILE A 301 4.16 16.01 4.96
C ILE A 301 3.85 16.62 3.60
N THR A 302 4.84 17.32 3.05
CA THR A 302 4.77 17.84 1.68
C THR A 302 5.98 17.37 0.91
N PHE A 303 5.75 16.72 -0.22
CA PHE A 303 6.83 16.23 -1.07
C PHE A 303 7.18 17.24 -2.15
N ASP A 304 8.47 17.41 -2.39
CA ASP A 304 8.96 18.09 -3.59
C ASP A 304 8.57 17.30 -4.85
N THR A 305 8.53 17.99 -5.99
CA THR A 305 8.19 17.37 -7.27
C THR A 305 9.17 16.25 -7.60
N GLY A 306 8.67 15.07 -7.93
CA GLY A 306 9.49 13.89 -8.23
C GLY A 306 10.13 13.20 -7.01
N SER A 307 10.08 13.83 -5.82
CA SER A 307 10.72 13.30 -4.62
C SER A 307 9.75 12.49 -3.75
N ALA A 308 10.31 11.51 -3.05
CA ALA A 308 9.68 10.76 -1.97
C ALA A 308 10.37 10.97 -0.62
N ALA A 309 11.42 11.77 -0.54
CA ALA A 309 12.16 12.00 0.71
C ALA A 309 11.34 12.82 1.71
N ILE A 310 11.44 12.46 3.00
CA ILE A 310 10.89 13.24 4.12
C ILE A 310 12.06 13.77 4.92
N ASN A 311 12.17 15.10 5.04
CA ASN A 311 13.23 15.68 5.85
C ASN A 311 12.91 15.56 7.35
N PRO A 312 13.92 15.62 8.25
CA PRO A 312 13.71 15.44 9.68
C PRO A 312 12.72 16.43 10.32
N ASP A 313 12.64 17.66 9.80
CA ASP A 313 11.69 18.68 10.27
C ASP A 313 10.23 18.28 10.03
N GLN A 314 9.95 17.71 8.86
CA GLN A 314 8.64 17.16 8.52
C GLN A 314 8.37 15.86 9.27
N ALA A 315 9.38 14.98 9.43
CA ALA A 315 9.25 13.77 10.22
C ALA A 315 8.81 14.09 11.66
N ARG A 316 9.40 15.12 12.29
CA ARG A 316 8.99 15.59 13.63
C ARG A 316 7.52 15.99 13.74
N GLN A 317 6.89 16.43 12.65
CA GLN A 317 5.47 16.80 12.66
C GLN A 317 4.55 15.57 12.72
N LEU A 318 5.07 14.37 12.46
CA LEU A 318 4.33 13.10 12.62
C LEU A 318 4.23 12.65 14.09
N ALA A 319 4.85 13.36 15.04
CA ALA A 319 4.99 12.86 16.41
C ALA A 319 3.66 12.56 17.11
N GLY A 320 2.63 13.39 16.91
CA GLY A 320 1.30 13.14 17.45
C GLY A 320 0.66 11.88 16.85
N LEU A 321 0.79 11.69 15.54
CA LEU A 321 0.29 10.50 14.85
C LEU A 321 1.05 9.24 15.27
N GLY A 322 2.38 9.31 15.33
CA GLY A 322 3.25 8.22 15.77
C GLY A 322 2.88 7.72 17.17
N ARG A 323 2.72 8.63 18.14
CA ARG A 323 2.27 8.28 19.50
C ARG A 323 0.89 7.64 19.52
N VAL A 324 -0.08 8.18 18.78
CA VAL A 324 -1.44 7.61 18.74
C VAL A 324 -1.43 6.18 18.17
N ILE A 325 -0.67 5.94 17.10
CA ILE A 325 -0.52 4.62 16.49
C ILE A 325 0.20 3.66 17.46
N GLN A 326 1.32 4.09 18.04
CA GLN A 326 2.08 3.28 18.99
C GLN A 326 1.23 2.91 20.22
N ASP A 327 0.50 3.86 20.79
CA ASP A 327 -0.43 3.62 21.91
C ASP A 327 -1.55 2.64 21.53
N ALA A 328 -2.03 2.68 20.29
CA ALA A 328 -3.02 1.72 19.80
C ALA A 328 -2.43 0.31 19.72
N ILE A 329 -1.24 0.16 19.12
CA ILE A 329 -0.55 -1.14 18.99
C ILE A 329 -0.16 -1.72 20.36
N ASN A 330 0.29 -0.88 21.29
CA ASN A 330 0.61 -1.30 22.66
C ASN A 330 -0.61 -1.87 23.39
N ARG A 331 -1.81 -1.33 23.13
CA ARG A 331 -3.07 -1.83 23.71
C ARG A 331 -3.59 -3.06 22.99
N ASN A 332 -3.40 -3.13 21.67
CA ASN A 332 -3.79 -4.24 20.84
C ASN A 332 -2.68 -4.53 19.80
N PRO A 333 -1.82 -5.53 20.04
CA PRO A 333 -0.74 -5.86 19.11
C PRO A 333 -1.19 -6.29 17.71
N GLN A 334 -2.49 -6.57 17.52
CA GLN A 334 -3.08 -6.93 16.22
C GLN A 334 -3.51 -5.71 15.38
N GLU A 335 -3.31 -4.48 15.86
CA GLU A 335 -3.68 -3.29 15.11
C GLU A 335 -2.94 -3.21 13.75
N ILE A 336 -3.64 -2.93 12.66
CA ILE A 336 -3.05 -2.71 11.34
C ILE A 336 -3.46 -1.34 10.82
N PHE A 337 -2.45 -0.59 10.38
CA PHE A 337 -2.60 0.72 9.77
C PHE A 337 -2.16 0.67 8.31
N MET A 338 -2.98 1.21 7.43
CA MET A 338 -2.64 1.38 6.02
C MET A 338 -2.24 2.83 5.76
N ILE A 339 -1.03 3.04 5.24
CA ILE A 339 -0.53 4.32 4.76
C ILE A 339 -0.74 4.38 3.25
N GLU A 340 -1.48 5.39 2.81
CA GLU A 340 -1.83 5.62 1.43
C GLU A 340 -1.04 6.79 0.85
N GLY A 341 -0.61 6.65 -0.40
CA GLY A 341 0.05 7.72 -1.15
C GLY A 341 -0.74 8.10 -2.39
N HIS A 342 -0.78 9.40 -2.67
CA HIS A 342 -1.44 9.96 -3.86
C HIS A 342 -0.58 11.02 -4.54
N THR A 343 -0.77 11.17 -5.85
CA THR A 343 -0.16 12.22 -6.67
C THR A 343 -1.24 13.11 -7.28
N ASP A 344 -0.80 14.22 -7.86
CA ASP A 344 -1.57 14.90 -8.88
C ASP A 344 -1.48 14.13 -10.22
N THR A 345 -1.96 14.74 -11.31
CA THR A 345 -2.01 14.10 -12.63
C THR A 345 -0.83 14.49 -13.53
N VAL A 346 0.25 15.04 -12.97
CA VAL A 346 1.41 15.46 -13.77
C VAL A 346 2.32 14.26 -13.99
N GLY A 347 2.68 13.98 -15.25
CA GLY A 347 3.55 12.86 -15.61
C GLY A 347 2.78 11.60 -16.03
N ALA A 348 3.49 10.49 -16.21
CA ALA A 348 2.88 9.23 -16.63
C ALA A 348 2.21 8.52 -15.43
N GLY A 349 1.03 7.91 -15.64
CA GLY A 349 0.30 7.20 -14.58
C GLY A 349 1.14 6.15 -13.84
N ALA A 350 1.99 5.40 -14.55
CA ALA A 350 2.84 4.38 -13.93
C ALA A 350 3.91 5.00 -13.01
N MET A 351 4.45 6.15 -13.41
CA MET A 351 5.39 6.93 -12.60
C MET A 351 4.69 7.50 -11.36
N ASN A 352 3.48 8.02 -11.53
CA ASN A 352 2.65 8.52 -10.45
C ASN A 352 2.29 7.42 -9.44
N LEU A 353 1.95 6.22 -9.91
CA LEU A 353 1.66 5.08 -9.04
C LEU A 353 2.90 4.66 -8.24
N ALA A 354 4.04 4.47 -8.91
CA ALA A 354 5.29 4.11 -8.25
C ALA A 354 5.75 5.19 -7.24
N LEU A 355 5.66 6.47 -7.60
CA LEU A 355 6.03 7.59 -6.73
C LEU A 355 5.11 7.70 -5.52
N SER A 356 3.80 7.57 -5.73
CA SER A 356 2.82 7.60 -4.65
C SER A 356 3.07 6.50 -3.62
N ASP A 357 3.38 5.28 -4.09
CA ASP A 357 3.65 4.16 -3.21
C ASP A 357 4.98 4.35 -2.46
N ARG A 358 6.00 4.97 -3.08
CA ARG A 358 7.27 5.32 -2.42
C ARG A 358 7.07 6.35 -1.33
N ARG A 359 6.22 7.35 -1.57
CA ARG A 359 5.88 8.40 -0.58
C ARG A 359 5.20 7.81 0.65
N ALA A 360 4.26 6.89 0.43
CA ALA A 360 3.61 6.17 1.52
C ALA A 360 4.62 5.31 2.31
N GLU A 361 5.57 4.67 1.61
CA GLU A 361 6.67 3.94 2.25
C GLU A 361 7.56 4.86 3.09
N SER A 362 7.93 6.04 2.59
CA SER A 362 8.72 7.02 3.36
C SER A 362 8.02 7.48 4.63
N VAL A 363 6.69 7.67 4.58
CA VAL A 363 5.90 8.00 5.78
C VAL A 363 5.94 6.85 6.78
N ALA A 364 5.78 5.60 6.32
CA ALA A 364 5.86 4.42 7.18
C ALA A 364 7.26 4.26 7.81
N LEU A 365 8.33 4.50 7.04
CA LEU A 365 9.70 4.55 7.53
C LEU A 365 9.86 5.65 8.57
N ALA A 366 9.39 6.87 8.31
CA ALA A 366 9.49 7.97 9.28
C ALA A 366 8.73 7.67 10.58
N LEU A 367 7.56 7.02 10.51
CA LEU A 367 6.81 6.58 11.68
C LEU A 367 7.59 5.53 12.50
N SER A 368 8.28 4.62 11.82
CA SER A 368 9.06 3.56 12.46
C SER A 368 10.38 4.08 13.04
N GLU A 369 11.13 4.90 12.28
CA GLU A 369 12.45 5.42 12.62
C GLU A 369 12.44 6.45 13.76
N TYR A 370 11.44 7.34 13.79
CA TYR A 370 11.41 8.48 14.72
C TYR A 370 10.47 8.27 15.92
N PHE A 371 9.52 7.34 15.81
CA PHE A 371 8.46 7.15 16.81
C PHE A 371 8.23 5.69 17.20
N ASP A 372 9.12 4.79 16.79
CA ASP A 372 9.10 3.37 17.15
C ASP A 372 7.74 2.70 16.88
N VAL A 373 7.05 3.12 15.81
CA VAL A 373 5.86 2.41 15.33
C VAL A 373 6.33 1.09 14.71
N PRO A 374 5.86 -0.08 15.19
CA PRO A 374 6.30 -1.36 14.65
C PRO A 374 5.94 -1.51 13.16
N PRO A 375 6.91 -1.71 12.25
CA PRO A 375 6.65 -1.74 10.81
C PRO A 375 5.78 -2.92 10.38
N GLU A 376 5.73 -4.01 11.14
CA GLU A 376 4.86 -5.17 10.89
C GLU A 376 3.37 -4.85 10.96
N ASN A 377 3.01 -3.84 11.75
CA ASN A 377 1.65 -3.32 11.90
C ASN A 377 1.29 -2.28 10.83
N ILE A 378 2.20 -1.97 9.89
CA ILE A 378 1.96 -1.02 8.80
C ILE A 378 1.86 -1.75 7.46
N VAL A 379 0.87 -1.33 6.68
CA VAL A 379 0.71 -1.67 5.26
C VAL A 379 0.87 -0.38 4.45
N VAL A 380 1.60 -0.44 3.35
CA VAL A 380 1.78 0.69 2.43
C VAL A 380 0.99 0.42 1.15
N GLN A 381 0.37 1.45 0.59
CA GLN A 381 -0.22 1.39 -0.75
C GLN A 381 -0.18 2.76 -1.44
N GLY A 382 0.39 2.82 -2.64
CA GLY A 382 0.20 3.97 -3.53
C GLY A 382 -1.00 3.77 -4.45
N TYR A 383 -1.69 4.86 -4.75
CA TYR A 383 -2.80 4.89 -5.71
C TYR A 383 -2.60 5.88 -6.86
N GLY A 384 -1.44 6.55 -6.92
CA GLY A 384 -1.15 7.56 -7.92
C GLY A 384 -2.23 8.64 -7.97
N GLU A 385 -2.74 8.85 -9.18
CA GLU A 385 -3.77 9.83 -9.50
C GLU A 385 -5.23 9.28 -9.45
N GLN A 386 -5.43 8.02 -9.02
CA GLN A 386 -6.74 7.37 -9.06
C GLN A 386 -7.79 8.03 -8.14
N PHE A 387 -7.35 8.56 -6.99
CA PHE A 387 -8.23 9.12 -5.96
C PHE A 387 -7.85 10.59 -5.66
N LEU A 388 -8.11 11.47 -6.63
CA LEU A 388 -7.84 12.90 -6.50
C LEU A 388 -8.75 13.55 -5.44
N LYS A 389 -8.15 14.29 -4.51
CA LYS A 389 -8.87 15.14 -3.54
C LYS A 389 -9.58 16.28 -4.27
N VAL A 390 -8.91 16.88 -5.24
CA VAL A 390 -9.44 17.86 -6.19
C VAL A 390 -9.49 17.19 -7.55
N ARG A 391 -10.69 16.87 -8.05
CA ARG A 391 -10.92 16.17 -9.33
C ARG A 391 -10.68 17.08 -10.54
N ALA A 392 -9.43 17.47 -10.72
CA ALA A 392 -8.94 18.25 -11.84
C ALA A 392 -7.54 17.78 -12.21
N GLU A 393 -7.21 17.91 -13.50
CA GLU A 393 -5.88 17.67 -14.01
C GLU A 393 -4.93 18.84 -13.66
N GLY A 394 -3.63 18.55 -13.65
CA GLY A 394 -2.55 19.52 -13.49
C GLY A 394 -1.82 19.40 -12.15
N ASP A 395 -0.86 20.30 -11.94
CA ASP A 395 -0.05 20.39 -10.71
C ASP A 395 -0.91 20.95 -9.56
N ILE A 396 -1.58 20.06 -8.83
CA ILE A 396 -2.45 20.41 -7.71
C ILE A 396 -1.86 19.86 -6.42
N ARG A 397 -1.24 20.73 -5.62
CA ARG A 397 -0.59 20.37 -4.35
C ARG A 397 -1.49 19.58 -3.41
N ALA A 398 -2.78 19.90 -3.35
CA ALA A 398 -3.74 19.19 -2.50
C ALA A 398 -3.93 17.71 -2.87
N ASN A 399 -3.59 17.30 -4.09
CA ASN A 399 -3.64 15.91 -4.54
C ASN A 399 -2.37 15.13 -4.14
N ARG A 400 -1.22 15.81 -4.03
CA ARG A 400 0.05 15.24 -3.53
C ARG A 400 0.02 15.09 -2.02
N ARG A 401 -0.57 14.00 -1.54
CA ARG A 401 -0.80 13.77 -0.11
C ARG A 401 -0.49 12.33 0.29
N ALA A 402 -0.23 12.15 1.57
CA ALA A 402 -0.32 10.85 2.22
C ALA A 402 -1.51 10.83 3.19
N SER A 403 -2.07 9.66 3.41
CA SER A 403 -3.12 9.45 4.41
C SER A 403 -2.87 8.18 5.20
N VAL A 404 -3.50 8.05 6.36
CA VAL A 404 -3.48 6.84 7.17
C VAL A 404 -4.91 6.39 7.48
N ARG A 405 -5.14 5.09 7.42
CA ARG A 405 -6.37 4.41 7.83
C ARG A 405 -6.03 3.33 8.83
N ARG A 406 -6.84 3.19 9.88
CA ARG A 406 -6.82 1.99 10.72
C ARG A 406 -7.71 0.95 10.05
N ILE A 407 -7.13 -0.19 9.64
CA ILE A 407 -7.85 -1.22 8.85
C ILE A 407 -8.08 -2.51 9.64
N THR A 408 -7.68 -2.56 10.92
CA THR A 408 -7.83 -3.72 11.81
C THR A 408 -9.23 -4.31 11.77
N ASP A 409 -10.25 -3.45 11.79
CA ASP A 409 -11.65 -3.88 11.80
C ASP A 409 -12.23 -4.19 10.40
N LEU A 410 -11.50 -3.87 9.33
CA LEU A 410 -11.84 -4.41 8.01
C LEU A 410 -11.20 -5.76 7.76
N LEU A 411 -9.98 -5.97 8.27
CA LEU A 411 -9.22 -7.17 8.01
C LEU A 411 -9.87 -8.40 8.64
N GLN A 412 -9.96 -9.47 7.85
CA GLN A 412 -10.18 -10.77 8.43
C GLN A 412 -8.92 -11.20 9.18
N THR A 413 -9.13 -11.67 10.40
CA THR A 413 -8.12 -12.38 11.16
C THR A 413 -8.76 -13.71 11.50
N ALA A 414 -8.09 -14.83 11.26
CA ALA A 414 -8.61 -16.10 11.76
C ALA A 414 -8.72 -15.98 13.28
N THR A 415 -9.91 -16.29 13.81
CA THR A 415 -10.06 -16.52 15.25
C THR A 415 -9.02 -17.55 15.67
N ALA A 416 -8.22 -17.23 16.69
CA ALA A 416 -7.40 -18.24 17.34
C ALA A 416 -8.33 -19.36 17.81
N ASN A 417 -8.19 -20.54 17.23
CA ASN A 417 -8.89 -21.75 17.68
C ASN A 417 -8.40 -22.17 19.06
#